data_AF-A0A3D1RQT7-F1
#
_entry.id   AF-A0A3D1RQT7-F1
#
_cell.length_a   1.000
_cell.length_b   1.000
_cell.length_c   1.000
_cell.angle_alpha   90.00
_cell.angle_beta   90.00
_cell.angle_gamma   90.00
#
_symmetry.space_group_name_H-M   'P 1'
#
loop_
_entity.id
_entity.type
_entity.pdbx_description
1 polymer ?
#
loop_
_entity_poly.entity_id
_entity_poly.type
_entity_poly.pdbx_seq_one_letter_code
_entity_poly.pdbx_strand_id
1 'polypeptide(L)'
;MMTDKFAKEGLTFDDVLLMPGRSEVIPRDVEVSTHLTRKIKLEIPIMSAGMDTVTESKMAIAMAREGGIGIIHKNMTIEQQARLVDRVKRSEHGVITDPFFLSPDNSIQEALNIMEHYHISGVPITVGRKLVGILTNRDLRFETNFSQPIDNVMTKDHLITAPVDTTMQEAMQILRKYKIEKLPLVDDEFNLMGLITIKDIEK
;
A
#
# COMPACT_ATOMS: atom_id res chain seq x y z
N MET A 1 59.70 16.67 2.14
CA MET A 1 58.26 16.63 1.79
C MET A 1 57.85 15.18 1.58
N MET A 2 57.42 14.48 2.65
CA MET A 2 56.84 13.12 2.61
C MET A 2 56.20 12.75 3.98
N THR A 3 55.74 13.74 4.76
CA THR A 3 55.29 13.50 6.15
C THR A 3 53.78 13.24 6.28
N ASP A 4 52.97 13.67 5.31
CA ASP A 4 51.50 13.62 5.40
C ASP A 4 50.85 12.31 4.91
N LYS A 5 51.60 11.41 4.26
CA LYS A 5 51.00 10.21 3.63
C LYS A 5 50.47 9.18 4.64
N PHE A 6 51.05 9.15 5.84
CA PHE A 6 50.70 8.21 6.92
C PHE A 6 50.23 8.93 8.20
N ALA A 7 49.89 10.22 8.11
CA ALA A 7 49.53 11.03 9.27
C ALA A 7 48.10 10.80 9.77
N LYS A 8 47.23 10.18 8.97
CA LYS A 8 45.83 9.94 9.34
C LYS A 8 45.65 8.54 9.88
N GLU A 9 44.98 8.45 11.01
CA GLU A 9 44.48 7.21 11.58
C GLU A 9 42.97 7.09 11.27
N GLY A 10 42.53 5.87 10.98
CA GLY A 10 41.13 5.53 10.77
C GLY A 10 40.70 4.51 11.82
N LEU A 11 39.51 4.69 12.38
CA LEU A 11 38.93 3.78 13.36
C LEU A 11 37.70 3.08 12.75
N THR A 12 37.49 1.82 13.10
CA THR A 12 36.27 1.05 12.83
C THR A 12 35.43 0.87 14.09
N PHE A 13 34.28 0.22 13.98
CA PHE A 13 33.35 0.02 15.10
C PHE A 13 33.99 -0.73 16.28
N ASP A 14 34.79 -1.76 16.01
CA ASP A 14 35.40 -2.61 17.04
C ASP A 14 36.60 -1.94 17.74
N ASP A 15 37.10 -0.82 17.23
CA ASP A 15 38.22 -0.09 17.83
C ASP A 15 37.78 0.79 19.03
N VAL A 16 36.47 1.00 19.21
CA VAL A 16 35.92 1.96 20.18
C VAL A 16 34.76 1.39 20.97
N LEU A 17 34.54 1.95 22.17
CA LEU A 17 33.40 1.67 23.02
C LEU A 17 32.76 2.97 23.49
N LEU A 18 31.44 2.95 23.72
CA LEU A 18 30.72 4.07 24.31
C LEU A 18 30.91 4.08 25.83
N MET A 19 31.34 5.21 26.37
CA MET A 19 31.42 5.42 27.82
C MET A 19 30.01 5.67 28.39
N PRO A 20 29.54 4.87 29.37
CA PRO A 20 28.24 5.11 29.98
C PRO A 20 28.16 6.48 30.67
N GLY A 21 27.03 7.16 30.49
CA GLY A 21 26.69 8.39 31.19
C GLY A 21 25.50 8.21 32.14
N ARG A 22 25.29 9.17 33.05
CA ARG A 22 24.08 9.20 33.87
C ARG A 22 22.85 9.42 32.96
N SER A 23 21.82 8.58 33.12
CA SER A 23 20.54 8.70 32.42
C SER A 23 19.39 8.68 33.42
N GLU A 24 18.38 9.50 33.16
CA GLU A 24 17.09 9.51 33.88
C GLU A 24 15.94 8.99 32.98
N VAL A 25 16.25 8.65 31.73
CA VAL A 25 15.32 8.08 30.74
C VAL A 25 15.39 6.56 30.75
N ILE A 26 14.22 5.93 30.69
CA ILE A 26 14.09 4.47 30.55
C ILE A 26 14.20 4.12 29.06
N PRO A 27 14.87 3.02 28.67
CA PRO A 27 15.10 2.67 27.26
C PRO A 27 13.86 2.66 26.36
N ARG A 28 12.68 2.30 26.88
CA ARG A 28 11.42 2.28 26.12
C ARG A 28 10.87 3.67 25.77
N ASP A 29 11.32 4.70 26.48
CA ASP A 29 10.85 6.08 26.34
C ASP A 29 11.81 6.91 25.46
N VAL A 30 12.84 6.27 24.88
CA VAL A 30 13.80 6.90 23.97
C VAL A 30 13.18 7.05 22.58
N GLU A 31 13.17 8.27 22.04
CA GLU A 31 12.82 8.51 20.63
C GLU A 31 13.99 8.15 19.72
N VAL A 32 13.80 7.16 18.84
CA VAL A 32 14.81 6.69 17.88
C VAL A 32 14.58 7.22 16.46
N SER A 33 13.65 8.18 16.31
CA SER A 33 13.29 8.74 15.01
C SER A 33 14.47 9.53 14.41
N THR A 34 14.55 9.56 13.07
CA THR A 34 15.64 10.23 12.37
C THR A 34 15.21 10.80 11.02
N HIS A 35 16.00 11.73 10.47
CA HIS A 35 15.78 12.27 9.14
C HIS A 35 16.73 11.62 8.15
N LEU A 36 16.19 10.86 7.21
CA LEU A 36 16.98 10.32 6.11
C LEU A 36 17.34 11.42 5.10
N THR A 37 16.37 12.29 4.82
CA THR A 37 16.56 13.46 3.96
C THR A 37 15.94 14.67 4.64
N ARG A 38 16.13 15.86 4.06
CA ARG A 38 15.48 17.10 4.54
C ARG A 38 13.94 17.01 4.62
N LYS A 39 13.32 16.07 3.91
CA LYS A 39 11.86 15.92 3.80
C LYS A 39 11.34 14.57 4.31
N ILE A 40 12.20 13.59 4.55
CA ILE A 40 11.80 12.23 4.88
C ILE A 40 12.28 11.93 6.30
N LYS A 41 11.32 11.86 7.22
CA LYS A 41 11.49 11.36 8.59
C LYS A 41 11.19 9.85 8.61
N LEU A 42 11.98 9.10 9.37
CA LEU A 42 11.78 7.69 9.70
C LEU A 42 11.53 7.58 11.20
N GLU A 43 10.69 6.62 11.59
CA GLU A 43 10.43 6.35 13.01
C GLU A 43 11.54 5.52 13.64
N ILE A 44 12.27 4.73 12.84
CA ILE A 44 13.50 4.04 13.23
C ILE A 44 14.65 4.33 12.26
N PRO A 45 15.91 4.33 12.70
CA PRO A 45 17.05 4.68 11.87
C PRO A 45 17.58 3.47 11.08
N ILE A 46 16.68 2.68 10.48
CA ILE A 46 17.02 1.45 9.76
C ILE A 46 16.56 1.54 8.30
N MET A 47 17.47 1.20 7.39
CA MET A 47 17.22 1.10 5.96
C MET A 47 17.72 -0.24 5.42
N SER A 48 16.96 -0.87 4.53
CA SER A 48 17.42 -2.07 3.83
C SER A 48 18.23 -1.72 2.57
N ALA A 49 19.29 -2.49 2.32
CA ALA A 49 20.19 -2.26 1.20
C ALA A 49 19.51 -2.52 -0.15
N GLY A 50 19.83 -1.70 -1.15
CA GLY A 50 19.36 -1.82 -2.54
C GLY A 50 20.02 -2.94 -3.34
N MET A 51 20.00 -4.16 -2.80
CA MET A 51 20.58 -5.37 -3.38
C MET A 51 19.48 -6.36 -3.78
N ASP A 52 19.70 -7.10 -4.86
CA ASP A 52 18.76 -8.11 -5.38
C ASP A 52 18.47 -9.23 -4.39
N THR A 53 19.46 -9.60 -3.60
CA THR A 53 19.33 -10.60 -2.53
C THR A 53 18.68 -10.07 -1.25
N VAL A 54 18.41 -8.76 -1.16
CA VAL A 54 17.96 -8.12 0.09
C VAL A 54 16.59 -7.48 -0.06
N THR A 55 16.39 -6.58 -1.04
CA THR A 55 15.22 -5.70 -1.07
C THR A 55 14.46 -5.71 -2.39
N GLU A 56 13.36 -6.47 -2.40
CA GLU A 56 12.25 -6.33 -3.34
C GLU A 56 11.00 -5.80 -2.61
N SER A 57 9.82 -5.87 -3.24
CA SER A 57 8.57 -5.33 -2.69
C SER A 57 8.24 -5.87 -1.30
N LYS A 58 8.47 -7.15 -1.02
CA LYS A 58 8.14 -7.76 0.28
C LYS A 58 8.94 -7.15 1.43
N MET A 59 10.26 -7.01 1.24
CA MET A 59 11.14 -6.41 2.23
C MET A 59 10.85 -4.91 2.40
N ALA A 60 10.62 -4.19 1.30
CA ALA A 60 10.31 -2.77 1.37
C ALA A 60 9.00 -2.48 2.13
N ILE A 61 7.97 -3.32 1.95
CA ILE A 61 6.72 -3.24 2.72
C ILE A 61 6.97 -3.53 4.21
N ALA A 62 7.73 -4.59 4.51
CA ALA A 62 8.04 -4.95 5.90
C ALA A 62 8.83 -3.84 6.62
N MET A 63 9.88 -3.31 5.97
CA MET A 63 10.68 -2.21 6.51
C MET A 63 9.85 -0.96 6.79
N ALA A 64 8.94 -0.61 5.88
CA ALA A 64 8.07 0.55 6.06
C ALA A 64 7.12 0.37 7.25
N ARG A 65 6.57 -0.84 7.45
CA ARG A 65 5.70 -1.16 8.61
C ARG A 65 6.40 -1.05 9.95
N GLU A 66 7.66 -1.45 10.02
CA GLU A 66 8.49 -1.30 11.21
C GLU A 66 8.95 0.15 11.44
N GLY A 67 8.58 1.10 10.56
CA GLY A 67 8.93 2.52 10.68
C GLY A 67 10.24 2.92 9.98
N GLY A 68 10.86 1.99 9.25
CA GLY A 68 12.07 2.20 8.46
C GLY A 68 11.77 2.44 6.98
N ILE A 69 12.74 2.16 6.10
CA ILE A 69 12.58 2.29 4.66
C ILE A 69 13.33 1.21 3.88
N GLY A 70 12.73 0.70 2.81
CA GLY A 70 13.40 -0.22 1.90
C GLY A 70 13.75 0.40 0.56
N ILE A 71 14.98 0.17 0.09
CA ILE A 71 15.44 0.61 -1.23
C ILE A 71 15.38 -0.55 -2.21
N ILE A 72 14.51 -0.46 -3.23
CA ILE A 72 14.40 -1.51 -4.25
C ILE A 72 15.65 -1.47 -5.13
N HIS A 73 16.28 -2.63 -5.32
CA HIS A 73 17.48 -2.75 -6.16
C HIS A 73 17.19 -2.44 -7.64
N LYS A 74 18.26 -2.22 -8.42
CA LYS A 74 18.20 -1.83 -9.85
C LYS A 74 18.57 -2.94 -10.84
N ASN A 75 18.70 -4.19 -10.36
CA ASN A 75 19.12 -5.33 -11.19
C ASN A 75 17.92 -5.95 -11.91
N MET A 76 17.16 -5.13 -12.63
CA MET A 76 15.93 -5.51 -13.36
C MET A 76 15.58 -4.43 -14.39
N THR A 77 14.56 -4.66 -15.22
CA THR A 77 14.10 -3.60 -16.15
C THR A 77 13.41 -2.46 -15.42
N ILE A 78 13.30 -1.30 -16.07
CA ILE A 78 12.64 -0.11 -15.52
C ILE A 78 11.18 -0.43 -15.18
N GLU A 79 10.49 -1.19 -16.05
CA GLU A 79 9.09 -1.58 -15.88
C GLU A 79 8.91 -2.52 -14.69
N GLN A 80 9.85 -3.46 -14.50
CA GLN A 80 9.83 -4.37 -13.35
C GLN A 80 10.03 -3.59 -12.05
N GLN A 81 11.00 -2.69 -12.00
CA GLN A 81 11.26 -1.88 -10.82
C GLN A 81 10.04 -0.99 -10.48
N ALA A 82 9.45 -0.36 -11.50
CA ALA A 82 8.24 0.45 -11.34
C ALA A 82 7.06 -0.37 -10.78
N ARG A 83 6.86 -1.62 -11.24
CA ARG A 83 5.83 -2.51 -10.69
C ARG A 83 6.08 -2.87 -9.22
N LEU A 84 7.33 -3.08 -8.83
CA LEU A 84 7.65 -3.33 -7.42
C LEU A 84 7.38 -2.10 -6.55
N VAL A 85 7.74 -0.90 -7.03
CA VAL A 85 7.42 0.37 -6.36
C VAL A 85 5.91 0.55 -6.22
N ASP A 86 5.16 0.36 -7.31
CA ASP A 86 3.69 0.47 -7.32
C ASP A 86 3.06 -0.47 -6.29
N ARG A 87 3.52 -1.73 -6.23
CA ARG A 87 3.08 -2.69 -5.23
C ARG A 87 3.37 -2.25 -3.79
N VAL A 88 4.56 -1.70 -3.52
CA VAL A 88 4.90 -1.19 -2.18
C VAL A 88 4.00 -0.03 -1.80
N LYS A 89 3.83 0.93 -2.72
CA LYS A 89 2.97 2.08 -2.50
C LYS A 89 1.55 1.63 -2.20
N ARG A 90 0.95 0.76 -3.02
CA ARG A 90 -0.42 0.25 -2.84
C ARG A 90 -0.63 -0.60 -1.58
N SER A 91 0.41 -1.07 -0.91
CA SER A 91 0.27 -1.99 0.23
C SER A 91 -0.41 -1.41 1.47
N GLU A 92 -0.42 -0.07 1.61
CA GLU A 92 -1.05 0.66 2.73
C GLU A 92 -1.83 1.90 2.30
N HIS A 93 -2.40 1.88 1.09
CA HIS A 93 -3.36 2.92 0.74
C HIS A 93 -4.68 2.64 1.45
N GLY A 94 -4.88 3.28 2.62
CA GLY A 94 -6.21 3.40 3.23
C GLY A 94 -7.26 3.98 2.27
N VAL A 95 -6.82 4.70 1.23
CA VAL A 95 -7.62 5.18 0.10
C VAL A 95 -6.90 4.86 -1.20
N ILE A 96 -7.44 3.96 -2.02
CA ILE A 96 -6.91 3.71 -3.37
C ILE A 96 -7.32 4.87 -4.28
N THR A 97 -6.40 5.80 -4.61
CA THR A 97 -6.69 7.04 -5.38
C THR A 97 -6.76 6.88 -6.90
N ASP A 98 -6.78 5.64 -7.41
CA ASP A 98 -7.06 5.29 -8.81
C ASP A 98 -7.41 3.80 -8.83
N PRO A 99 -8.66 3.45 -8.45
CA PRO A 99 -9.06 2.07 -8.30
C PRO A 99 -9.19 1.44 -9.69
N PHE A 100 -8.74 0.19 -9.83
CA PHE A 100 -9.08 -0.59 -11.02
C PHE A 100 -10.60 -0.74 -11.09
N PHE A 101 -11.16 -0.40 -12.25
CA PHE A 101 -12.58 -0.59 -12.55
C PHE A 101 -12.74 -1.35 -13.86
N LEU A 102 -13.89 -2.00 -14.01
CA LEU A 102 -14.29 -2.69 -15.23
C LEU A 102 -15.60 -2.12 -15.78
N SER A 103 -15.86 -2.34 -17.06
CA SER A 103 -17.15 -2.08 -17.70
C SER A 103 -18.15 -3.19 -17.36
N PRO A 104 -19.47 -2.90 -17.33
CA PRO A 104 -20.50 -3.94 -17.23
C PRO A 104 -20.41 -5.02 -18.32
N ASP A 105 -19.86 -4.66 -19.49
CA ASP A 105 -19.70 -5.56 -20.64
C ASP A 105 -18.50 -6.51 -20.52
N ASN A 106 -17.57 -6.25 -19.60
CA ASN A 106 -16.45 -7.14 -19.35
C ASN A 106 -16.94 -8.50 -18.85
N SER A 107 -16.14 -9.54 -19.09
CA SER A 107 -16.48 -10.89 -18.62
C SER A 107 -16.13 -11.08 -17.14
N ILE A 108 -16.82 -11.99 -16.47
CA ILE A 108 -16.45 -12.39 -15.10
C ILE A 108 -15.01 -12.92 -15.04
N GLN A 109 -14.55 -13.63 -16.09
CA GLN A 109 -13.18 -14.12 -16.17
C GLN A 109 -12.13 -12.99 -16.11
N GLU A 110 -12.39 -11.86 -16.77
CA GLU A 110 -11.50 -10.69 -16.70
C GLU A 110 -11.46 -10.11 -15.29
N ALA A 111 -12.61 -10.03 -14.61
CA ALA A 111 -12.67 -9.60 -13.23
C ALA A 111 -11.88 -10.52 -12.29
N LEU A 112 -12.00 -11.85 -12.46
CA LEU A 112 -11.23 -12.83 -11.69
C LEU A 112 -9.72 -12.65 -11.89
N ASN A 113 -9.27 -12.46 -13.13
CA ASN A 113 -7.86 -12.25 -13.44
C ASN A 113 -7.31 -11.00 -12.75
N ILE A 114 -8.08 -9.91 -12.72
CA ILE A 114 -7.71 -8.67 -12.01
C ILE A 114 -7.68 -8.89 -10.50
N MET A 115 -8.72 -9.52 -9.95
CA MET A 115 -8.80 -9.84 -8.52
C MET A 115 -7.61 -10.69 -8.06
N GLU A 116 -7.22 -11.69 -8.86
CA GLU A 116 -6.05 -12.54 -8.59
C GLU A 116 -4.73 -11.76 -8.71
N HIS A 117 -4.54 -11.01 -9.80
CA HIS A 117 -3.31 -10.29 -10.08
C HIS A 117 -3.00 -9.21 -9.02
N TYR A 118 -4.02 -8.50 -8.57
CA TYR A 118 -3.89 -7.42 -7.59
C TYR A 118 -4.23 -7.84 -6.15
N HIS A 119 -4.59 -9.12 -5.93
CA HIS A 119 -5.02 -9.66 -4.64
C HIS A 119 -6.17 -8.87 -3.97
N ILE A 120 -7.06 -8.30 -4.78
CA ILE A 120 -8.25 -7.56 -4.34
C ILE A 120 -9.48 -8.47 -4.36
N SER A 121 -10.36 -8.36 -3.37
CA SER A 121 -11.54 -9.23 -3.26
C SER A 121 -12.81 -8.63 -3.86
N GLY A 122 -12.66 -7.57 -4.66
CA GLY A 122 -13.78 -6.86 -5.26
C GLY A 122 -13.33 -5.71 -6.15
N VAL A 123 -14.11 -5.46 -7.20
CA VAL A 123 -13.81 -4.56 -8.30
C VAL A 123 -15.02 -3.65 -8.52
N PRO A 124 -14.86 -2.32 -8.41
CA PRO A 124 -15.86 -1.35 -8.84
C PRO A 124 -16.16 -1.46 -10.33
N ILE A 125 -17.42 -1.29 -10.71
CA ILE A 125 -17.87 -1.36 -12.11
C ILE A 125 -18.38 0.02 -12.52
N THR A 126 -17.88 0.52 -13.65
CA THR A 126 -18.13 1.89 -14.12
C THR A 126 -18.52 1.93 -15.60
N VAL A 127 -19.41 2.84 -15.97
CA VAL A 127 -19.63 3.24 -17.37
C VAL A 127 -18.94 4.58 -17.58
N GLY A 128 -17.84 4.58 -18.34
CA GLY A 128 -16.91 5.71 -18.34
C GLY A 128 -16.25 5.82 -16.96
N ARG A 129 -16.49 6.95 -16.26
CA ARG A 129 -16.06 7.12 -14.85
C ARG A 129 -17.17 6.91 -13.84
N LYS A 130 -18.43 6.87 -14.28
CA LYS A 130 -19.58 6.82 -13.39
C LYS A 130 -19.71 5.43 -12.76
N LEU A 131 -19.75 5.36 -11.44
CA LEU A 131 -19.94 4.11 -10.71
C LEU A 131 -21.36 3.58 -10.94
N VAL A 132 -21.47 2.34 -11.42
CA VAL A 132 -22.76 1.68 -11.69
C VAL A 132 -22.93 0.38 -10.90
N GLY A 133 -21.86 -0.15 -10.31
CA GLY A 133 -21.94 -1.37 -9.52
C GLY A 133 -20.64 -1.70 -8.79
N ILE A 134 -20.69 -2.77 -8.01
CA ILE A 134 -19.50 -3.43 -7.46
C ILE A 134 -19.65 -4.93 -7.62
N LEU A 135 -18.55 -5.58 -7.98
CA LEU A 135 -18.45 -7.03 -8.06
C LEU A 135 -17.52 -7.53 -6.94
N THR A 136 -17.96 -8.51 -6.17
CA THR A 136 -17.19 -9.07 -5.06
C THR A 136 -17.07 -10.59 -5.14
N ASN A 137 -16.13 -11.16 -4.38
CA ASN A 137 -16.00 -12.62 -4.26
C ASN A 137 -17.30 -13.30 -3.79
N ARG A 138 -18.19 -12.59 -3.08
CA ARG A 138 -19.48 -13.14 -2.64
C ARG A 138 -20.42 -13.37 -3.83
N ASP A 139 -20.41 -12.44 -4.78
CA ASP A 139 -21.28 -12.48 -5.97
C ASP A 139 -20.82 -13.60 -6.91
N LEU A 140 -19.51 -13.84 -6.98
CA LEU A 140 -18.92 -14.87 -7.82
C LEU A 140 -18.98 -16.30 -7.26
N ARG A 141 -19.32 -16.46 -5.97
CA ARG A 141 -19.16 -17.75 -5.26
C ARG A 141 -20.04 -18.88 -5.82
N PHE A 142 -21.16 -18.54 -6.43
CA PHE A 142 -22.12 -19.50 -6.98
C PHE A 142 -22.20 -19.46 -8.50
N GLU A 143 -21.34 -18.65 -9.14
CA GLU A 143 -21.31 -18.54 -10.59
C GLU A 143 -20.53 -19.68 -11.22
N THR A 144 -21.11 -20.23 -12.29
CA THR A 144 -20.54 -21.36 -13.05
C THR A 144 -20.16 -20.97 -14.48
N ASN A 145 -20.77 -19.89 -14.99
CA ASN A 145 -20.46 -19.34 -16.31
C ASN A 145 -19.62 -18.08 -16.17
N PHE A 146 -18.30 -18.20 -16.34
CA PHE A 146 -17.37 -17.07 -16.24
C PHE A 146 -17.26 -16.23 -17.51
N SER A 147 -17.90 -16.66 -18.60
CA SER A 147 -17.90 -15.93 -19.88
C SER A 147 -19.03 -14.91 -19.98
N GLN A 148 -19.98 -14.92 -19.05
CA GLN A 148 -21.09 -13.96 -19.06
C GLN A 148 -20.62 -12.55 -18.66
N PRO A 149 -21.35 -11.49 -19.08
CA PRO A 149 -21.07 -10.12 -18.69
C PRO A 149 -21.20 -9.91 -17.16
N ILE A 150 -20.36 -9.03 -16.62
CA ILE A 150 -20.41 -8.63 -15.20
C ILE A 150 -21.76 -8.00 -14.84
N ASP A 151 -22.41 -7.32 -15.79
CA ASP A 151 -23.71 -6.67 -15.61
C ASP A 151 -24.80 -7.61 -15.03
N ASN A 152 -24.72 -8.91 -15.30
CA ASN A 152 -25.70 -9.89 -14.83
C ASN A 152 -25.56 -10.25 -13.34
N VAL A 153 -24.37 -10.05 -12.77
CA VAL A 153 -24.00 -10.59 -11.45
C VAL A 153 -23.63 -9.49 -10.45
N MET A 154 -23.17 -8.33 -10.93
CA MET A 154 -22.77 -7.23 -10.04
C MET A 154 -23.92 -6.71 -9.17
N THR A 155 -23.58 -6.19 -7.99
CA THR A 155 -24.54 -5.44 -7.18
C THR A 155 -24.73 -4.05 -7.77
N LYS A 156 -25.98 -3.69 -8.13
CA LYS A 156 -26.34 -2.38 -8.72
C LYS A 156 -27.12 -1.48 -7.75
N ASP A 157 -28.00 -2.09 -6.96
CA ASP A 157 -28.90 -1.36 -6.08
C ASP A 157 -28.29 -1.15 -4.69
N HIS A 158 -28.62 -0.03 -4.07
CA HIS A 158 -28.18 0.33 -2.71
C HIS A 158 -26.65 0.31 -2.50
N LEU A 159 -25.90 0.76 -3.52
CA LEU A 159 -24.46 0.96 -3.39
C LEU A 159 -24.17 1.95 -2.25
N ILE A 160 -23.52 1.46 -1.21
CA ILE A 160 -23.01 2.31 -0.14
C ILE A 160 -21.71 2.92 -0.63
N THR A 161 -21.68 4.24 -0.75
CA THR A 161 -20.54 5.03 -1.22
C THR A 161 -20.24 6.14 -0.21
N ALA A 162 -19.08 6.77 -0.34
CA ALA A 162 -18.70 7.92 0.47
C ALA A 162 -18.02 9.00 -0.41
N PRO A 163 -18.01 10.28 0.00
CA PRO A 163 -17.33 11.33 -0.75
C PRO A 163 -15.80 11.15 -0.72
N VAL A 164 -15.10 11.74 -1.68
CA VAL A 164 -13.62 11.64 -1.80
C VAL A 164 -12.88 12.11 -0.53
N ASP A 165 -13.46 13.06 0.18
CA ASP A 165 -12.86 13.68 1.37
C ASP A 165 -13.03 12.85 2.65
N THR A 166 -13.65 11.67 2.55
CA THR A 166 -13.95 10.79 3.69
C THR A 166 -12.68 10.37 4.40
N THR A 167 -12.62 10.64 5.70
CA THR A 167 -11.50 10.24 6.55
C THR A 167 -11.54 8.73 6.82
N MET A 168 -10.39 8.14 7.18
CA MET A 168 -10.32 6.72 7.56
C MET A 168 -11.25 6.36 8.73
N GLN A 169 -11.45 7.29 9.68
CA GLN A 169 -12.34 7.08 10.82
C GLN A 169 -13.81 7.03 10.39
N GLU A 170 -14.24 7.95 9.51
CA GLU A 170 -15.60 7.96 8.95
C GLU A 170 -15.84 6.74 8.07
N ALA A 171 -14.88 6.38 7.22
CA ALA A 171 -14.95 5.17 6.40
C ALA A 171 -15.14 3.92 7.26
N MET A 172 -14.39 3.80 8.37
CA MET A 172 -14.53 2.68 9.32
C MET A 172 -15.93 2.64 9.96
N GLN A 173 -16.51 3.80 10.29
CA GLN A 173 -17.88 3.86 10.82
C GLN A 173 -18.90 3.41 9.78
N ILE A 174 -18.76 3.83 8.53
CA ILE A 174 -19.65 3.43 7.42
C ILE A 174 -19.54 1.93 7.17
N LEU A 175 -18.32 1.41 7.02
CA LEU A 175 -18.08 -0.02 6.80
C LEU A 175 -18.70 -0.89 7.91
N ARG A 176 -18.55 -0.49 9.18
CA ARG A 176 -19.15 -1.17 10.35
C ARG A 176 -20.67 -1.06 10.37
N LYS A 177 -21.23 0.13 10.11
CA LYS A 177 -22.68 0.38 10.14
C LYS A 177 -23.41 -0.46 9.09
N TYR A 178 -22.87 -0.52 7.88
CA TYR A 178 -23.49 -1.23 6.76
C TYR A 178 -22.99 -2.68 6.60
N LYS A 179 -22.05 -3.13 7.45
CA LYS A 179 -21.46 -4.47 7.44
C LYS A 179 -20.92 -4.87 6.06
N ILE A 180 -20.19 -3.95 5.45
CA ILE A 180 -19.57 -4.11 4.13
C ILE A 180 -18.05 -4.06 4.28
N GLU A 181 -17.34 -4.72 3.37
CA GLU A 181 -15.88 -4.79 3.38
C GLU A 181 -15.21 -3.75 2.49
N LYS A 182 -15.99 -3.07 1.63
CA LYS A 182 -15.49 -2.18 0.58
C LYS A 182 -16.38 -0.97 0.45
N LEU A 183 -15.78 0.20 0.40
CA LEU A 183 -16.46 1.49 0.31
C LEU A 183 -15.89 2.28 -0.88
N PRO A 184 -16.59 2.30 -2.02
CA PRO A 184 -16.22 3.15 -3.14
C PRO A 184 -16.35 4.63 -2.76
N LEU A 185 -15.35 5.41 -3.15
CA LEU A 185 -15.35 6.86 -3.02
C LEU A 185 -15.77 7.49 -4.34
N VAL A 186 -16.73 8.40 -4.29
CA VAL A 186 -17.29 9.08 -5.46
C VAL A 186 -17.25 10.60 -5.32
N ASP A 187 -17.21 11.30 -6.46
CA ASP A 187 -17.43 12.75 -6.52
C ASP A 187 -18.93 13.11 -6.61
N ASP A 188 -19.22 14.41 -6.72
CA ASP A 188 -20.59 14.94 -6.84
C ASP A 188 -21.34 14.47 -8.10
N GLU A 189 -20.60 14.06 -9.14
CA GLU A 189 -21.16 13.52 -10.40
C GLU A 189 -21.32 11.99 -10.36
N PHE A 190 -20.99 11.37 -9.22
CA PHE A 190 -20.98 9.92 -9.00
C PHE A 190 -19.89 9.19 -9.81
N ASN A 191 -18.80 9.88 -10.15
CA ASN A 191 -17.61 9.27 -10.72
C ASN A 191 -16.81 8.57 -9.63
N LEU A 192 -16.26 7.39 -9.95
CA LEU A 192 -15.40 6.65 -9.05
C LEU A 192 -14.03 7.35 -8.93
N MET A 193 -13.73 7.79 -7.72
CA MET A 193 -12.48 8.48 -7.38
C MET A 193 -11.57 7.64 -6.50
N GLY A 194 -12.13 6.65 -5.78
CA GLY A 194 -11.34 5.78 -4.95
C GLY A 194 -12.06 4.56 -4.40
N LEU A 195 -11.33 3.73 -3.65
CA LEU A 195 -11.87 2.57 -2.95
C LEU A 195 -11.16 2.40 -1.62
N ILE A 196 -11.93 2.27 -0.53
CA ILE A 196 -11.44 1.92 0.81
C ILE A 196 -11.85 0.48 1.11
N THR A 197 -10.95 -0.33 1.66
CA THR A 197 -11.28 -1.71 2.06
C THR A 197 -11.02 -1.95 3.55
N ILE A 198 -11.76 -2.88 4.15
CA ILE A 198 -11.57 -3.25 5.57
C ILE A 198 -10.19 -3.84 5.83
N LYS A 199 -9.57 -4.49 4.83
CA LYS A 199 -8.19 -5.00 4.92
C LYS A 199 -7.17 -3.89 5.13
N ASP A 200 -7.46 -2.68 4.64
CA ASP A 200 -6.60 -1.50 4.82
C ASP A 200 -6.78 -0.86 6.20
N ILE A 201 -7.81 -1.29 6.97
CA ILE A 201 -8.17 -0.74 8.27
C ILE A 201 -7.78 -1.67 9.43
N GLU A 202 -7.80 -2.99 9.23
CA GLU A 202 -7.53 -3.98 10.28
C GLU A 202 -6.04 -4.28 10.54
N LYS A 203 -5.11 -3.58 9.90
CA LYS A 203 -3.66 -3.82 10.02
C LYS A 203 -2.90 -2.71 10.72
#